data_AF-A0A9P5PYZ2-F1
#
_entry.id   AF-A0A9P5PYZ2-F1
#
_cell.length_a   1.000
_cell.length_b   1.000
_cell.length_c   1.000
_cell.angle_alpha   90.00
_cell.angle_beta   90.00
_cell.angle_gamma   90.00
#
_symmetry.space_group_name_H-M   'P 1'
#
loop_
_entity.id
_entity.type
_entity.pdbx_description
1 polymer ?
#
loop_
_entity_poly.entity_id
_entity_poly.type
_entity_poly.pdbx_seq_one_letter_code
_entity_poly.pdbx_strand_id
1 'polypeptide(L)' 'MAVLQRKNRSDALSWNESTGGPGHAPIWTCKCKIEGEVKGVGTAAHKQDARNIAAEEALKALIDSGWS' A
#
# COMPACT_ATOMS: atom_id res chain seq x y z
N MET A 1 -17.70 -15.77 -17.72
CA MET A 1 -17.25 -14.41 -17.33
C MET A 1 -16.10 -14.55 -16.35
N ALA A 2 -14.97 -13.94 -16.71
CA ALA A 2 -13.81 -13.52 -15.90
C ALA A 2 -13.11 -14.55 -14.97
N VAL A 3 -11.92 -14.92 -15.43
CA VAL A 3 -10.89 -15.74 -14.78
C VAL A 3 -10.35 -14.98 -13.55
N LEU A 4 -10.66 -15.45 -12.33
CA LEU A 4 -10.10 -14.90 -11.09
C LEU A 4 -8.65 -15.42 -10.93
N GLN A 5 -7.71 -14.76 -11.62
CA GLN A 5 -6.32 -15.19 -11.63
C GLN A 5 -5.67 -15.00 -10.25
N ARG A 6 -5.29 -16.14 -9.67
CA ARG A 6 -4.01 -16.42 -8.99
C ARG A 6 -3.14 -15.19 -8.73
N LYS A 7 -3.00 -14.83 -7.47
CA LYS A 7 -1.70 -14.48 -6.85
C LYS A 7 -1.84 -14.57 -5.34
N ASN A 8 -1.73 -15.80 -4.82
CA ASN A 8 -1.63 -16.12 -3.39
C ASN A 8 -0.24 -15.72 -2.85
N ARG A 9 0.13 -14.44 -3.02
CA ARG A 9 1.30 -13.77 -2.45
C ARG A 9 0.91 -12.45 -1.75
N SER A 10 -0.38 -12.31 -1.44
CA SER A 10 -0.91 -11.22 -0.61
C SER A 10 -0.88 -11.55 0.89
N ASP A 11 -0.69 -12.80 1.30
CA ASP A 11 -0.69 -13.19 2.73
C ASP A 11 0.42 -12.53 3.55
N ALA A 12 1.58 -12.22 2.95
CA ALA A 12 2.65 -11.51 3.63
C ALA A 12 2.48 -9.98 3.61
N LEU A 13 1.46 -9.46 2.92
CA LEU A 13 1.29 -8.04 2.66
C LEU A 13 0.18 -7.46 3.55
N SER A 14 0.59 -6.74 4.59
CA SER A 14 -0.30 -6.10 5.56
C SER A 14 -0.49 -4.63 5.23
N TRP A 15 -1.74 -4.21 5.01
CA TRP A 15 -2.10 -2.81 4.82
C TRP A 15 -2.56 -2.22 6.14
N ASN A 16 -1.98 -1.08 6.53
CA ASN A 16 -2.46 -0.30 7.67
C ASN A 16 -2.86 1.09 7.19
N GLU A 17 -4.17 1.31 7.09
CA GLU A 17 -4.76 2.60 6.73
C GLU A 17 -5.19 3.36 7.99
N SER A 18 -4.94 4.66 8.00
CA SER A 18 -5.32 5.55 9.09
C SER A 18 -5.73 6.88 8.51
N THR A 19 -6.91 7.36 8.88
CA THR A 19 -7.44 8.64 8.44
C THR A 19 -7.32 9.61 9.60
N GLY A 20 -6.70 10.76 9.37
CA GLY A 20 -6.56 11.81 10.36
C GLY A 20 -6.54 13.18 9.70
N GLY A 21 -6.64 14.25 10.48
CA GLY A 21 -6.51 15.60 9.99
C GLY A 21 -7.74 16.48 10.23
N PRO A 22 -7.64 17.76 9.86
CA PRO A 22 -8.71 18.73 10.05
C PRO A 22 -9.96 18.33 9.27
N GLY A 23 -11.15 18.58 9.82
CA GLY A 23 -12.42 18.23 9.15
C GLY A 23 -12.62 18.84 7.75
N HIS A 24 -11.82 19.86 7.39
CA HIS A 24 -11.81 20.48 6.06
C HIS A 24 -10.76 19.89 5.09
N ALA A 25 -9.85 19.03 5.56
CA ALA A 25 -8.80 18.41 4.78
C ALA A 25 -8.44 17.03 5.37
N PRO A 26 -9.25 15.98 5.11
CA PRO A 26 -8.97 14.65 5.59
C PRO A 26 -7.69 14.11 4.92
N ILE A 27 -6.75 13.65 5.74
CA ILE A 27 -5.51 13.05 5.30
C ILE A 27 -5.61 11.54 5.53
N TRP A 28 -5.54 10.80 4.45
CA TRP A 28 -5.47 9.36 4.43
C TRP A 28 -4.01 8.93 4.37
N THR A 29 -3.57 8.18 5.37
CA THR A 29 -2.24 7.58 5.41
C THR A 29 -2.38 6.06 5.28
N CYS A 30 -1.82 5.50 4.23
CA CYS A 30 -1.76 4.07 3.97
C CYS A 30 -0.32 3.59 4.11
N LYS A 31 -0.09 2.60 4.97
CA LYS A 31 1.21 1.95 5.15
C LYS A 31 1.13 0.53 4.60
N CYS A 32 2.00 0.20 3.66
CA CYS A 32 2.15 -1.13 3.09
C CYS A 32 3.32 -1.83 3.78
N LYS A 33 3.02 -2.90 4.53
CA LYS A 33 4.02 -3.77 5.17
C LYS A 33 4.15 -5.07 4.37
N ILE A 34 5.36 -5.46 4.03
CA ILE A 34 5.67 -6.74 3.37
C ILE A 34 6.62 -7.49 4.29
N GLU A 35 6.27 -8.73 4.66
CA GLU A 35 7.09 -9.59 5.53
C GLU A 35 7.46 -8.94 6.89
N GLY A 36 6.57 -8.11 7.43
CA GLY A 36 6.76 -7.41 8.70
C GLY A 36 7.50 -6.07 8.60
N GLU A 37 8.10 -5.76 7.45
CA GLU A 37 8.79 -4.49 7.20
C GLU A 37 7.91 -3.51 6.42
N VAL A 38 7.93 -2.23 6.79
CA VAL A 38 7.20 -1.19 6.05
C VAL A 38 7.96 -0.90 4.76
N LYS A 39 7.47 -1.41 3.63
CA LYS A 39 8.09 -1.23 2.31
C LYS A 39 7.58 0.01 1.56
N GLY A 40 6.42 0.55 1.93
CA GLY A 40 5.90 1.77 1.31
C GLY A 40 4.88 2.49 2.18
N VAL A 41 4.88 3.83 2.12
CA VAL A 41 3.95 4.68 2.86
C VAL A 41 3.40 5.77 1.96
N GLY A 42 2.10 5.71 1.70
CA GLY A 42 1.40 6.71 0.91
C GLY A 42 0.52 7.59 1.79
N THR A 43 0.53 8.89 1.53
CA THR A 43 -0.37 9.84 2.19
C THR A 43 -1.07 10.68 1.13
N ALA A 44 -2.39 10.80 1.20
CA ALA A 44 -3.19 11.57 0.24
C ALA A 44 -4.50 12.07 0.84
N ALA A 45 -5.23 12.91 0.11
CA ALA A 45 -6.56 13.37 0.51
C ALA A 45 -7.64 12.26 0.41
N HIS A 46 -7.36 11.20 -0.36
CA HIS A 46 -8.29 10.10 -0.59
C HIS A 46 -7.63 8.75 -0.31
N LYS A 47 -8.45 7.78 0.17
CA LYS A 47 -8.03 6.40 0.45
C LYS A 47 -7.38 5.71 -0.76
N GLN A 48 -7.94 5.90 -1.95
CA GLN A 48 -7.43 5.29 -3.19
C GLN A 48 -6.05 5.85 -3.56
N ASP A 49 -5.87 7.16 -3.51
CA ASP A 49 -4.59 7.80 -3.82
C ASP A 49 -3.52 7.39 -2.81
N ALA A 50 -3.84 7.41 -1.51
CA ALA A 50 -2.91 7.00 -0.46
C ALA A 50 -2.49 5.54 -0.65
N ARG A 51 -3.43 4.66 -1.03
CA ARG A 51 -3.14 3.27 -1.34
C ARG A 51 -2.28 3.12 -2.59
N ASN A 52 -2.56 3.90 -3.65
CA ASN A 52 -1.80 3.84 -4.89
C ASN A 52 -0.35 4.25 -4.67
N ILE A 53 -0.11 5.34 -3.95
CA ILE A 53 1.24 5.81 -3.60
C ILE A 53 1.98 4.74 -2.77
N ALA A 54 1.32 4.20 -1.73
CA ALA A 54 1.91 3.15 -0.89
C ALA A 54 2.22 1.87 -1.67
N ALA A 55 1.37 1.50 -2.63
CA ALA A 55 1.57 0.35 -3.51
C ALA A 55 2.76 0.55 -4.44
N GLU A 56 2.89 1.75 -5.01
CA GLU A 56 3.95 2.08 -5.95
C GLU A 56 5.32 2.12 -5.26
N GLU A 57 5.41 2.72 -4.06
CA GLU A 57 6.61 2.67 -3.24
C GLU A 57 6.97 1.24 -2.83
N ALA A 58 5.99 0.48 -2.33
CA ALA A 58 6.22 -0.90 -1.91
C ALA A 58 6.66 -1.78 -3.09
N LEU A 59 6.12 -1.54 -4.29
CA LEU A 59 6.53 -2.24 -5.50
C LEU A 59 7.96 -1.87 -5.91
N LYS A 60 8.32 -0.58 -5.85
CA LYS A 60 9.70 -0.12 -6.11
C LYS A 60 10.67 -0.76 -5.12
N ALA A 61 10.34 -0.76 -3.83
CA ALA A 61 11.15 -1.39 -2.79
C ALA A 61 11.26 -2.91 -2.98
N LEU A 62 10.20 -3.59 -3.43
CA LEU A 62 10.22 -5.02 -3.73
C LEU A 62 11.14 -5.34 -4.92
N ILE A 63 11.06 -4.53 -5.99
CA ILE A 63 11.90 -4.67 -7.18
C ILE A 63 13.36 -4.38 -6.85
N ASP A 64 13.62 -3.32 -6.08
CA ASP A 64 14.96 -2.92 -5.62
C ASP A 64 15.60 -3.99 -4.70
N SER A 65 14.81 -4.59 -3.81
CA SER A 65 15.27 -5.62 -2.87
C SER A 65 15.71 -6.95 -3.53
N GLY A 66 15.74 -7.02 -4.86
CA GLY A 66 16.37 -8.12 -5.56
C GLY A 66 15.54 -9.40 -5.53
N TRP A 67 14.25 -9.31 -5.88
CA TRP A 67 13.59 -10.46 -6.52
C TRP A 67 14.22 -10.65 -7.91
N SER A 68 15.44 -11.20 -7.97
CA SER A 68 16.10 -11.66 -9.19
C SER A 68 16.84 -12.97 -8.95
#